data_AF-A0A1Y2D108-F1
#
_entry.id   AF-A0A1Y2D108-F1
#
_cell.length_a   1.000
_cell.length_b   1.000
_cell.length_c   1.000
_cell.angle_alpha   90.00
_cell.angle_beta   90.00
_cell.angle_gamma   90.00
#
_symmetry.space_group_name_H-M   'P 1'
#
loop_
_entity.id
_entity.type
_entity.pdbx_description
1 polymer ?
#
loop_
_entity_poly.entity_id
_entity_poly.type
_entity_poly.pdbx_seq_one_letter_code
_entity_poly.pdbx_strand_id
1 'polypeptide(L)'
;MIRCAIVDAKAPVSLCADEGIVTAISFMELLNDVNNDNNFVSFEEFYNDAIKDAISMKEDYPRWKASSGFSFFNYPFLLDSHAKGDILKIENMITMRHELQDSFFRAMFIGVNSPYLHLEVRRDNVVRDSVAQLATKTTHDLKKQLRVTFVGEEGIDDGGIQKEFFQLVVKEIFNPNHGMFQNDPESRLCWFTKEYITDNGVLEEYMLIGRLLGLAIYNSNTLEIPFPLALFKKILHTPVGLNDLTELDPELGRGLKKLLEYDNDDFQELYDWTFQIQYDGPYGNRNTHDLKPNGASIPLTKENRSDFVRLYVDFIFNKSVATAFQSFMEGVYSVVDRESLIVFRPEEFQQLVVGCSELDFKALENNAKYEGWEEDSPIIKQFWEIVHDMSIEEKKRLLFFTTGSDRAPVGGLGNLSFVIARNGPDSDRLPTSHTCYNVLLLNEYATKEKLEERLKKAIGFAHCGFFLL
;
A
#
# COMPACT_ATOMS: atom_id res chain seq x y z
N MET A 1 11.87 2.85 27.65
CA MET A 1 12.84 3.71 28.37
C MET A 1 14.01 4.07 27.44
N ILE A 2 13.72 4.50 26.21
CA ILE A 2 14.68 5.14 25.29
C ILE A 2 13.88 6.18 24.50
N ARG A 3 13.52 7.29 25.14
CA ARG A 3 13.07 8.51 24.46
C ARG A 3 14.15 9.56 24.67
N CYS A 4 14.80 9.91 23.57
CA CYS A 4 15.67 11.05 23.34
C CYS A 4 16.73 11.36 24.40
N ALA A 5 17.98 10.96 24.12
CA ALA A 5 19.08 11.86 24.44
C ALA A 5 18.99 13.03 23.45
N ILE A 6 18.38 14.14 23.86
CA ILE A 6 18.55 15.42 23.16
C ILE A 6 20.01 15.78 23.35
N VAL A 7 20.83 15.55 22.33
CA VAL A 7 22.20 16.04 22.31
C VAL A 7 22.12 17.51 21.93
N ASP A 8 22.18 18.39 22.93
CA ASP A 8 22.46 19.81 22.75
C ASP A 8 23.86 19.95 22.09
N ALA A 9 23.95 19.82 20.77
CA ALA A 9 25.19 20.01 20.03
C ALA A 9 25.08 21.21 19.08
N LYS A 10 25.78 22.29 19.44
CA LYS A 10 26.07 23.47 18.58
C LYS A 10 27.04 23.17 17.42
N ALA A 11 27.17 21.91 16.98
CA ALA A 11 28.01 21.52 15.86
C ALA A 11 27.29 20.45 15.03
N PRO A 12 27.34 20.52 13.68
CA PRO A 12 26.73 19.51 12.84
C PRO A 12 27.43 18.16 13.07
N VAL A 13 26.69 17.20 13.64
CA VAL A 13 27.16 15.83 13.84
C VAL A 13 27.41 15.22 12.46
N SER A 14 28.66 14.90 12.14
CA SER A 14 28.96 14.13 10.94
C SER A 14 28.66 12.66 11.24
N LEU A 15 27.46 12.24 10.85
CA LEU A 15 26.89 10.94 11.15
C LEU A 15 27.64 9.74 10.54
N CYS A 16 28.72 9.95 9.78
CA CYS A 16 29.32 8.92 8.92
C CYS A 16 30.63 8.31 9.45
N ALA A 17 31.12 8.72 10.63
CA ALA A 17 32.43 8.28 11.12
C ALA A 17 32.62 8.26 12.65
N ASP A 18 31.59 8.54 13.44
CA ASP A 18 31.72 8.54 14.90
C ASP A 18 31.61 7.11 15.45
N GLU A 19 32.68 6.63 16.08
CA GLU A 19 32.76 5.31 16.70
C GLU A 19 31.66 5.08 17.75
N GLY A 20 31.23 6.14 18.44
CA GLY A 20 30.13 6.11 19.40
C GLY A 20 28.79 5.83 18.74
N ILE A 21 28.53 6.39 17.55
CA ILE A 21 27.29 6.13 16.79
C ILE A 21 27.28 4.68 16.32
N VAL A 22 28.39 4.21 15.74
CA VAL A 22 28.50 2.81 15.27
C VAL A 22 28.28 1.84 16.45
N THR A 23 28.91 2.10 17.60
CA THR A 23 28.76 1.27 18.80
C THR A 23 27.32 1.26 19.32
N ALA A 24 26.66 2.42 19.35
CA ALA A 24 25.28 2.52 19.79
C ALA A 24 24.32 1.75 18.86
N ILE A 25 24.53 1.83 17.55
CA ILE A 25 23.75 1.10 16.55
C ILE A 25 23.93 -0.41 16.71
N SER A 26 25.16 -0.90 16.89
CA SER A 26 25.40 -2.34 17.12
C SER A 26 24.69 -2.85 18.39
N PHE A 27 24.60 -2.02 19.43
CA PHE A 27 23.84 -2.38 20.63
C PHE A 27 22.33 -2.42 20.36
N MET A 28 21.81 -1.45 19.61
CA MET A 28 20.40 -1.42 19.22
C MET A 28 20.03 -2.58 18.29
N GLU A 29 20.93 -2.99 17.40
CA GLU A 29 20.76 -4.14 16.53
C GLU A 29 20.59 -5.43 17.35
N LEU A 30 21.46 -5.65 18.35
CA LEU A 30 21.33 -6.77 19.28
C LEU A 30 19.97 -6.77 20.01
N LEU A 31 19.50 -5.61 20.46
CA LEU A 31 18.19 -5.49 21.11
C LEU A 31 17.04 -5.78 20.13
N ASN A 32 17.15 -5.34 18.88
CA ASN A 32 16.16 -5.59 17.83
C ASN A 32 16.10 -7.08 17.49
N ASP A 33 17.24 -7.77 17.41
CA ASP A 33 17.30 -9.21 17.16
C ASP A 33 16.61 -10.00 18.28
N VAL A 34 16.91 -9.68 19.54
CA VAL A 34 16.21 -10.27 20.70
C VAL A 34 14.71 -9.98 20.64
N ASN A 35 14.30 -8.78 20.22
CA ASN A 35 12.89 -8.43 20.08
C ASN A 35 12.21 -9.19 18.94
N ASN A 36 12.87 -9.43 17.81
CA ASN A 36 12.30 -10.19 16.69
C ASN A 36 11.96 -11.64 17.10
N ASP A 37 12.75 -12.23 18.00
CA ASP A 37 12.51 -13.60 18.48
C ASP A 37 11.40 -13.68 19.55
N ASN A 38 11.21 -12.62 20.33
CA ASN A 38 10.39 -12.66 21.56
C ASN A 38 9.15 -11.75 21.52
N ASN A 39 9.09 -10.78 20.60
CA ASN A 39 8.05 -9.77 20.49
C ASN A 39 7.78 -9.02 21.82
N PHE A 40 8.83 -8.55 22.49
CA PHE A 40 8.71 -7.84 23.77
C PHE A 40 8.06 -6.46 23.61
N VAL A 41 8.39 -5.75 22.53
CA VAL A 41 7.85 -4.43 22.18
C VAL A 41 7.53 -4.36 20.67
N SER A 42 6.74 -3.36 20.27
CA SER A 42 6.53 -3.07 18.85
C SER A 42 7.86 -2.78 18.16
N PHE A 43 8.03 -3.23 16.91
CA PHE A 43 9.21 -2.91 16.12
C PHE A 43 9.36 -1.40 15.87
N GLU A 44 8.26 -0.65 15.92
CA GLU A 44 8.24 0.80 15.78
C GLU A 44 8.99 1.52 16.92
N GLU A 45 9.16 0.89 18.09
CA GLU A 45 9.94 1.44 19.21
C GLU A 45 11.44 1.53 18.89
N PHE A 46 11.90 0.88 17.82
CA PHE A 46 13.28 0.97 17.35
C PHE A 46 13.50 2.08 16.32
N TYR A 47 12.44 2.69 15.78
CA TYR A 47 12.57 3.82 14.87
C TYR A 47 13.23 5.01 15.56
N ASN A 48 14.01 5.76 14.79
CA ASN A 48 14.71 6.92 15.29
C ASN A 48 14.49 8.13 14.37
N ASP A 49 13.50 8.96 14.72
CA ASP A 49 13.13 10.16 13.97
C ASP A 49 14.29 11.15 13.79
N ALA A 50 15.25 11.18 14.73
CA ALA A 50 16.41 12.06 14.62
C ALA A 50 17.31 11.70 13.42
N ILE A 51 17.27 10.45 12.95
CA ILE A 51 17.98 10.00 11.75
C ILE A 51 17.36 10.65 10.50
N LYS A 52 16.03 10.73 10.44
CA LYS A 52 15.31 11.36 9.31
C LYS A 52 15.67 12.84 9.18
N ASP A 53 15.74 13.56 10.30
CA ASP A 53 16.05 14.99 10.30
C ASP A 53 17.53 15.28 10.04
N ALA A 54 18.42 14.36 10.44
CA ALA A 54 19.85 14.58 10.38
C ALA A 54 20.52 14.01 9.11
N ILE A 55 19.87 13.12 8.36
CA ILE A 55 20.42 12.51 7.13
C ILE A 55 19.75 13.07 5.88
N SER A 56 20.59 13.54 4.95
CA SER A 56 20.18 13.72 3.57
C SER A 56 20.08 12.35 2.88
N MET A 57 18.86 11.81 2.75
CA MET A 57 18.62 10.51 2.09
C MET A 57 19.25 10.43 0.69
N LYS A 58 19.28 11.56 -0.03
CA LYS A 58 19.91 11.69 -1.36
C LYS A 58 21.42 11.55 -1.34
N GLU A 59 22.07 11.83 -0.21
CA GLU A 59 23.53 11.71 -0.05
C GLU A 59 23.95 10.36 0.54
N ASP A 60 23.09 9.72 1.33
CA ASP A 60 23.39 8.40 1.91
C ASP A 60 23.13 7.27 0.91
N TYR A 61 22.11 7.41 0.04
CA TYR A 61 21.77 6.40 -0.96
C TYR A 61 22.95 5.98 -1.88
N PRO A 62 23.73 6.91 -2.48
CA PRO A 62 24.86 6.51 -3.31
C PRO A 62 25.95 5.75 -2.54
N ARG A 63 26.15 6.07 -1.26
CA ARG A 63 27.14 5.40 -0.41
C ARG A 63 26.71 3.98 -0.07
N TRP A 64 25.44 3.82 0.29
CA TRP A 64 24.83 2.52 0.51
C TRP A 64 24.94 1.65 -0.74
N LYS A 65 24.54 2.17 -1.91
CA LYS A 65 24.57 1.43 -3.18
C LYS A 65 25.99 1.08 -3.63
N ALA A 66 26.97 1.95 -3.38
CA ALA A 66 28.38 1.67 -3.64
C ALA A 66 29.05 0.79 -2.57
N SER A 67 28.32 0.42 -1.50
CA SER A 67 28.86 -0.23 -0.30
C SER A 67 30.11 0.49 0.25
N SER A 68 30.13 1.82 0.13
CA SER A 68 31.28 2.65 0.45
C SER A 68 31.07 3.39 1.76
N GLY A 69 31.71 2.90 2.83
CA GLY A 69 31.63 3.51 4.15
C GLY A 69 30.34 3.19 4.90
N PHE A 70 30.08 3.95 5.96
CA PHE A 70 28.90 3.77 6.80
C PHE A 70 27.66 4.42 6.16
N SER A 71 26.53 3.73 6.24
CA SER A 71 25.21 4.21 5.85
C SER A 71 24.16 3.63 6.79
N PHE A 72 23.15 4.44 7.12
CA PHE A 72 22.03 3.99 7.96
C PHE A 72 21.09 3.03 7.24
N PHE A 73 21.19 2.94 5.91
CA PHE A 73 20.39 2.01 5.11
C PHE A 73 20.83 0.56 5.32
N ASN A 74 22.02 0.34 5.91
CA ASN A 74 22.43 -0.97 6.42
C ASN A 74 21.68 -1.40 7.68
N TYR A 75 20.98 -0.47 8.36
CA TYR A 75 20.27 -0.68 9.62
C TYR A 75 18.79 -0.28 9.47
N PRO A 76 18.03 -0.96 8.59
CA PRO A 76 16.67 -0.55 8.24
C PRO A 76 15.70 -0.54 9.43
N PHE A 77 15.98 -1.27 10.52
CA PHE A 77 15.13 -1.28 11.71
C PHE A 77 15.08 0.08 12.44
N LEU A 78 16.02 0.98 12.17
CA LEU A 78 16.06 2.34 12.71
C LEU A 78 15.23 3.34 11.90
N LEU A 79 14.81 2.96 10.69
CA LEU A 79 14.13 3.84 9.74
C LEU A 79 12.63 3.56 9.77
N ASP A 80 11.84 4.62 9.82
CA ASP A 80 10.38 4.52 9.71
C ASP A 80 9.94 4.15 8.27
N SER A 81 8.65 3.82 8.11
CA SER A 81 8.09 3.47 6.80
C SER A 81 8.22 4.59 5.77
N HIS A 82 8.18 5.86 6.21
CA HIS A 82 8.35 7.03 5.35
C HIS A 82 9.77 7.12 4.80
N ALA A 83 10.79 7.03 5.65
CA ALA A 83 12.19 7.08 5.23
C ALA A 83 12.51 5.95 4.25
N LYS A 84 12.02 4.73 4.51
CA LYS A 84 12.18 3.60 3.58
C LYS A 84 11.47 3.84 2.24
N GLY A 85 10.28 4.43 2.27
CA GLY A 85 9.56 4.87 1.07
C GLY A 85 10.37 5.89 0.24
N ASP A 86 11.01 6.86 0.89
CA ASP A 86 11.89 7.83 0.24
C ASP A 86 13.12 7.18 -0.41
N ILE A 87 13.71 6.16 0.25
CA ILE A 87 14.83 5.39 -0.31
C ILE A 87 14.42 4.72 -1.62
N LEU A 88 13.29 4.01 -1.60
CA LEU A 88 12.76 3.33 -2.78
C LEU A 88 12.45 4.33 -3.90
N LYS A 89 11.87 5.48 -3.56
CA LYS A 89 11.58 6.55 -4.50
C LYS A 89 12.84 7.12 -5.15
N ILE A 90 13.90 7.35 -4.36
CA ILE A 90 15.20 7.82 -4.88
C ILE A 90 15.79 6.80 -5.85
N GLU A 91 15.80 5.51 -5.50
CA GLU A 91 16.26 4.43 -6.37
C GLU A 91 15.51 4.37 -7.69
N ASN A 92 14.17 4.43 -7.64
CA ASN A 92 13.33 4.42 -8.82
C ASN A 92 13.57 5.67 -9.69
N MET A 93 13.70 6.85 -9.10
CA MET A 93 14.01 8.09 -9.83
C MET A 93 15.37 8.05 -10.54
N ILE A 94 16.39 7.49 -9.89
CA ILE A 94 17.72 7.28 -10.50
C ILE A 94 17.60 6.33 -11.68
N THR A 95 16.86 5.23 -11.51
CA THR A 95 16.61 4.25 -12.56
C THR A 95 15.87 4.88 -13.74
N MET A 96 14.75 5.57 -13.52
CA MET A 96 14.00 6.29 -14.56
C MET A 96 14.88 7.29 -15.31
N ARG A 97 15.79 7.99 -14.61
CA ARG A 97 16.74 8.92 -15.24
C ARG A 97 17.75 8.21 -16.13
N HIS A 98 18.24 7.05 -15.71
CA HIS A 98 19.11 6.22 -16.56
C HIS A 98 18.36 5.74 -17.81
N GLU A 99 17.13 5.27 -17.65
CA GLU A 99 16.27 4.81 -18.75
C GLU A 99 15.93 5.94 -19.75
N LEU A 100 15.73 7.17 -19.25
CA LEU A 100 15.57 8.36 -20.07
C LEU A 100 16.84 8.64 -20.90
N GLN A 101 18.01 8.62 -20.27
CA GLN A 101 19.29 8.84 -20.95
C GLN A 101 19.58 7.75 -21.99
N ASP A 102 19.34 6.48 -21.66
CA ASP A 102 19.53 5.37 -22.58
C ASP A 102 18.54 5.45 -23.76
N SER A 103 17.31 5.90 -23.51
CA SER A 103 16.32 6.12 -24.58
C SER A 103 16.79 7.20 -25.56
N PHE A 104 17.35 8.31 -25.08
CA PHE A 104 17.98 9.33 -25.94
C PHE A 104 19.19 8.77 -26.70
N PHE A 105 20.01 7.95 -26.05
CA PHE A 105 21.16 7.33 -26.69
C PHE A 105 20.75 6.37 -27.81
N ARG A 106 19.82 5.45 -27.53
CA ARG A 106 19.25 4.52 -28.53
C ARG A 106 18.58 5.27 -29.68
N ALA A 107 17.92 6.39 -29.40
CA ALA A 107 17.28 7.20 -30.44
C ALA A 107 18.28 7.74 -31.47
N MET A 108 19.53 7.99 -31.08
CA MET A 108 20.59 8.40 -31.99
C MET A 108 21.07 7.28 -32.93
N PHE A 109 20.90 6.00 -32.57
CA PHE A 109 21.42 4.86 -33.35
C PHE A 109 20.34 4.00 -34.04
N ILE A 110 19.17 3.85 -33.43
CA ILE A 110 18.13 2.88 -33.85
C ILE A 110 16.84 3.59 -34.30
N GLY A 111 16.73 4.91 -34.09
CA GLY A 111 15.51 5.68 -34.39
C GLY A 111 14.56 5.79 -33.20
N VAL A 112 13.30 6.21 -33.43
CA VAL A 112 12.38 6.67 -32.37
C VAL A 112 12.18 5.62 -31.27
N ASN A 113 12.73 5.90 -30.08
CA ASN A 113 12.44 5.18 -28.84
C ASN A 113 11.76 6.18 -27.88
N SER A 114 10.57 5.84 -27.40
CA SER A 114 9.87 6.71 -26.46
C SER A 114 10.64 6.79 -25.13
N PRO A 115 10.94 7.99 -24.61
CA PRO A 115 11.58 8.17 -23.31
C PRO A 115 10.67 7.83 -22.12
N TYR A 116 9.37 7.67 -22.36
CA TYR A 116 8.36 7.37 -21.36
C TYR A 116 7.67 6.05 -21.65
N LEU A 117 7.20 5.39 -20.59
CA LEU A 117 6.21 4.33 -20.69
C LEU A 117 4.84 5.00 -20.86
N HIS A 118 4.41 5.13 -22.12
CA HIS A 118 3.12 5.73 -22.42
C HIS A 118 2.03 4.66 -22.47
N LEU A 119 0.95 4.88 -21.70
CA LEU A 119 -0.28 4.11 -21.76
C LEU A 119 -1.43 5.03 -22.19
N GLU A 120 -2.02 4.72 -23.34
CA GLU A 120 -3.20 5.41 -23.86
C GLU A 120 -4.43 4.53 -23.66
N VAL A 121 -5.38 4.93 -22.82
CA VAL A 121 -6.48 4.05 -22.36
C VAL A 121 -7.84 4.72 -22.46
N ARG A 122 -8.89 3.93 -22.69
CA ARG A 122 -10.28 4.41 -22.61
C ARG A 122 -10.81 4.20 -21.20
N ARG A 123 -11.55 5.18 -20.66
CA ARG A 123 -12.13 5.11 -19.30
C ARG A 123 -12.97 3.85 -19.07
N ASP A 124 -13.75 3.46 -20.08
CA ASP A 124 -14.64 2.29 -20.00
C ASP A 124 -13.94 0.94 -20.25
N ASN A 125 -12.63 0.92 -20.55
CA ASN A 125 -11.86 -0.30 -20.83
C ASN A 125 -10.44 -0.23 -20.23
N VAL A 126 -10.28 0.39 -19.06
CA VAL A 126 -8.97 0.76 -18.53
C VAL A 126 -8.06 -0.45 -18.27
N VAL A 127 -8.59 -1.55 -17.71
CA VAL A 127 -7.80 -2.76 -17.46
C VAL A 127 -7.41 -3.39 -18.79
N ARG A 128 -8.39 -3.63 -19.68
CA ARG A 128 -8.16 -4.31 -20.96
C ARG A 128 -7.16 -3.57 -21.84
N ASP A 129 -7.28 -2.25 -21.94
CA ASP A 129 -6.38 -1.43 -22.77
C ASP A 129 -4.95 -1.41 -22.17
N SER A 130 -4.84 -1.41 -20.84
CA SER A 130 -3.55 -1.47 -20.13
C SER A 130 -2.87 -2.83 -20.31
N VAL A 131 -3.59 -3.93 -20.09
CA VAL A 131 -3.13 -5.31 -20.25
C VAL A 131 -2.59 -5.52 -21.67
N ALA A 132 -3.35 -5.14 -22.70
CA ALA A 132 -2.94 -5.28 -24.10
C ALA A 132 -1.64 -4.52 -24.41
N GLN A 133 -1.48 -3.31 -23.87
CA GLN A 133 -0.26 -2.52 -24.08
C GLN A 133 0.93 -3.09 -23.32
N LEU A 134 0.73 -3.46 -22.05
CA LEU A 134 1.76 -3.98 -21.17
C LEU A 134 2.29 -5.36 -21.61
N ALA A 135 1.47 -6.18 -22.27
CA ALA A 135 1.89 -7.48 -22.81
C ALA A 135 3.09 -7.38 -23.76
N THR A 136 3.19 -6.28 -24.51
CA THR A 136 4.26 -6.06 -25.49
C THR A 136 5.49 -5.34 -24.94
N LYS A 137 5.46 -4.88 -23.68
CA LYS A 137 6.54 -4.08 -23.08
C LYS A 137 7.67 -4.96 -22.55
N THR A 138 8.89 -4.52 -22.80
CA THR A 138 10.09 -5.13 -22.23
C THR A 138 10.31 -4.66 -20.78
N THR A 139 11.15 -5.35 -20.01
CA THR A 139 11.57 -4.93 -18.66
C THR A 139 12.16 -3.51 -18.66
N HIS A 140 12.90 -3.14 -19.70
CA HIS A 140 13.45 -1.78 -19.86
C HIS A 140 12.34 -0.74 -20.07
N ASP A 141 11.30 -1.06 -20.85
CA ASP A 141 10.17 -0.15 -21.02
C ASP A 141 9.39 0.05 -19.72
N LEU A 142 9.28 -0.99 -18.89
CA LEU A 142 8.58 -0.93 -17.60
C LEU A 142 9.30 -0.07 -16.56
N LYS A 143 10.61 0.14 -16.70
CA LYS A 143 11.43 1.00 -15.85
C LYS A 143 11.49 2.46 -16.31
N LYS A 144 10.81 2.82 -17.40
CA LYS A 144 10.64 4.23 -17.80
C LYS A 144 9.60 4.91 -16.93
N GLN A 145 9.67 6.23 -16.82
CA GLN A 145 8.63 7.02 -16.15
C GLN A 145 7.28 6.79 -16.85
N LEU A 146 6.25 6.45 -16.07
CA LEU A 146 4.89 6.24 -16.57
C LEU A 146 4.27 7.57 -17.00
N ARG A 147 3.52 7.54 -18.11
CA ARG A 147 2.63 8.63 -18.54
C ARG A 147 1.32 8.05 -19.05
N VAL A 148 0.22 8.48 -18.46
CA VAL A 148 -1.11 8.01 -18.85
C VAL A 148 -1.86 9.09 -19.62
N THR A 149 -2.60 8.70 -20.65
CA THR A 149 -3.53 9.58 -21.37
C THR A 149 -4.85 8.87 -21.60
N PHE A 150 -5.95 9.55 -21.29
CA PHE A 150 -7.28 9.07 -21.62
C PHE A 150 -7.63 9.47 -23.06
N VAL A 151 -8.09 8.51 -23.85
CA VAL A 151 -8.44 8.74 -25.25
C VAL A 151 -9.52 9.82 -25.36
N GLY A 152 -9.20 10.90 -26.09
CA GLY A 152 -10.13 12.00 -26.33
C GLY A 152 -10.12 13.10 -25.26
N GLU A 153 -9.20 13.05 -24.29
CA GLU A 153 -9.05 14.05 -23.25
C GLU A 153 -7.72 14.79 -23.38
N GLU A 154 -7.76 16.13 -23.38
CA GLU A 154 -6.55 16.96 -23.33
C GLU A 154 -6.11 17.11 -21.87
N GLY A 155 -4.92 16.62 -21.54
CA GLY A 155 -4.31 16.78 -20.22
C GLY A 155 -2.82 16.50 -20.25
N ILE A 156 -2.04 17.33 -19.57
CA ILE A 156 -0.62 17.05 -19.28
C ILE A 156 -0.57 16.36 -17.92
N ASP A 157 0.05 15.18 -17.87
CA ASP A 157 0.13 14.37 -16.66
C ASP A 157 1.14 14.93 -15.65
N ASP A 158 0.65 15.76 -14.73
CA ASP A 158 1.38 16.23 -13.53
C ASP A 158 1.15 15.28 -12.31
N GLY A 159 0.73 14.03 -12.54
CA GLY A 159 0.54 12.99 -11.51
C GLY A 159 -0.92 12.72 -11.13
N GLY A 160 -1.82 13.67 -11.35
CA GLY A 160 -3.26 13.48 -11.11
C GLY A 160 -3.90 12.41 -12.00
N ILE A 161 -3.49 12.37 -13.26
CA ILE A 161 -4.01 11.42 -14.25
C ILE A 161 -3.57 9.99 -13.91
N GLN A 162 -2.32 9.80 -13.44
CA GLN A 162 -1.86 8.48 -12.98
C GLN A 162 -2.66 7.97 -11.78
N LYS A 163 -2.90 8.84 -10.80
CA LYS A 163 -3.66 8.48 -9.61
C LYS A 163 -5.08 8.04 -9.98
N GLU A 164 -5.76 8.82 -10.82
CA GLU A 164 -7.08 8.47 -11.34
C GLU A 164 -7.06 7.14 -12.12
N PHE A 165 -6.09 6.97 -13.01
CA PHE A 165 -5.90 5.73 -13.76
C PHE A 165 -5.81 4.51 -12.85
N PHE A 166 -4.95 4.54 -11.84
CA PHE A 166 -4.78 3.44 -10.91
C PHE A 166 -6.04 3.16 -10.09
N GLN A 167 -6.82 4.19 -9.73
CA GLN A 167 -8.09 4.02 -9.04
C GLN A 167 -9.13 3.30 -9.90
N LEU A 168 -9.24 3.65 -11.18
CA LEU A 168 -10.13 2.97 -12.12
C LEU A 168 -9.72 1.51 -12.32
N VAL A 169 -8.41 1.27 -12.48
CA VAL A 169 -7.82 -0.08 -12.60
C VAL A 169 -8.16 -0.94 -11.38
N VAL A 170 -7.90 -0.43 -10.17
CA VAL A 170 -8.20 -1.15 -8.91
C VAL A 170 -9.70 -1.48 -8.84
N LYS A 171 -10.57 -0.50 -9.12
CA LYS A 171 -12.03 -0.69 -9.09
C LYS A 171 -12.50 -1.79 -10.05
N GLU A 172 -11.92 -1.87 -11.24
CA GLU A 172 -12.28 -2.87 -12.25
C GLU A 172 -11.71 -4.26 -11.91
N ILE A 173 -10.45 -4.35 -11.47
CA ILE A 173 -9.78 -5.62 -11.13
C ILE A 173 -10.46 -6.33 -9.95
N PHE A 174 -10.83 -5.59 -8.90
CA PHE A 174 -11.48 -6.16 -7.71
C PHE A 174 -13.00 -6.24 -7.85
N ASN A 175 -13.54 -5.95 -9.02
CA ASN A 175 -14.95 -6.21 -9.30
C ASN A 175 -15.18 -7.73 -9.28
N PRO A 176 -16.15 -8.25 -8.49
CA PRO A 176 -16.46 -9.68 -8.48
C PRO A 176 -16.77 -10.27 -9.86
N ASN A 177 -17.28 -9.46 -10.81
CA ASN A 177 -17.55 -9.89 -12.18
C ASN A 177 -16.27 -10.20 -12.99
N HIS A 178 -15.10 -9.73 -12.54
CA HIS A 178 -13.82 -10.01 -13.19
C HIS A 178 -13.30 -11.42 -12.87
N GLY A 179 -13.67 -12.00 -11.71
CA GLY A 179 -13.41 -13.41 -11.37
C GLY A 179 -11.98 -13.78 -10.95
N MET A 180 -11.03 -12.83 -10.92
CA MET A 180 -9.63 -13.11 -10.55
C MET A 180 -9.40 -13.15 -9.03
N PHE A 181 -10.23 -12.45 -8.26
CA PHE A 181 -10.13 -12.36 -6.82
C PHE A 181 -11.47 -12.62 -6.16
N GLN A 182 -11.46 -13.40 -5.08
CA GLN A 182 -12.62 -13.72 -4.25
C GLN A 182 -12.66 -12.79 -3.05
N ASN A 183 -13.82 -12.17 -2.80
CA ASN A 183 -14.04 -11.30 -1.65
C ASN A 183 -14.60 -12.11 -0.46
N ASP A 184 -14.05 -11.88 0.72
CA ASP A 184 -14.63 -12.35 1.98
C ASP A 184 -15.65 -11.32 2.50
N PRO A 185 -16.90 -11.71 2.78
CA PRO A 185 -17.96 -10.76 3.12
C PRO A 185 -17.79 -10.09 4.50
N GLU A 186 -17.09 -10.72 5.45
CA GLU A 186 -16.91 -10.17 6.80
C GLU A 186 -15.77 -9.15 6.84
N SER A 187 -14.58 -9.55 6.36
CA SER A 187 -13.39 -8.69 6.31
C SER A 187 -13.46 -7.67 5.17
N ARG A 188 -14.23 -7.95 4.11
CA ARG A 188 -14.25 -7.24 2.81
C ARG A 188 -12.91 -7.29 2.07
N LEU A 189 -11.99 -8.15 2.51
CA LEU A 189 -10.72 -8.37 1.84
C LEU A 189 -10.89 -9.35 0.67
N CYS A 190 -9.97 -9.26 -0.28
CA CYS A 190 -9.91 -10.10 -1.45
C CYS A 190 -8.70 -11.03 -1.39
N TRP A 191 -8.84 -12.22 -1.96
CA TRP A 191 -7.73 -13.14 -2.19
C TRP A 191 -7.82 -13.77 -3.58
N PHE A 192 -6.70 -14.35 -4.05
CA PHE A 192 -6.65 -15.05 -5.33
C PHE A 192 -7.68 -16.18 -5.36
N THR A 193 -8.33 -16.35 -6.50
CA THR A 193 -9.25 -17.47 -6.74
C THR A 193 -8.54 -18.81 -6.47
N LYS A 194 -9.15 -19.67 -5.65
CA LYS A 194 -8.62 -20.98 -5.22
C LYS A 194 -8.76 -22.02 -6.33
N GLU A 195 -7.99 -21.86 -7.40
CA GLU A 195 -7.99 -22.76 -8.55
C GLU A 195 -6.56 -22.98 -9.05
N TYR A 196 -6.25 -24.22 -9.44
CA TYR A 196 -5.00 -24.50 -10.13
C TYR A 196 -5.14 -24.11 -11.60
N ILE A 197 -4.73 -22.88 -11.92
CA ILE A 197 -4.86 -22.30 -13.26
C ILE A 197 -3.77 -22.84 -14.18
N THR A 198 -4.18 -23.37 -15.33
CA THR A 198 -3.30 -23.87 -16.41
C THR A 198 -3.49 -23.13 -17.73
N ASP A 199 -4.53 -22.29 -17.83
CA ASP A 199 -4.75 -21.45 -19.00
C ASP A 199 -3.72 -20.31 -19.03
N ASN A 200 -2.89 -20.29 -20.07
CA ASN A 200 -1.83 -19.30 -20.21
C ASN A 200 -2.35 -17.87 -20.33
N GLY A 201 -3.54 -17.65 -20.91
CA GLY A 201 -4.13 -16.32 -21.04
C GLY A 201 -4.52 -15.75 -19.67
N VAL A 202 -5.07 -16.58 -18.80
CA VAL A 202 -5.40 -16.18 -17.42
C VAL A 202 -4.13 -15.92 -16.59
N LEU A 203 -3.10 -16.76 -16.74
CA LEU A 203 -1.81 -16.54 -16.06
C LEU A 203 -1.14 -15.24 -16.55
N GLU A 204 -1.20 -14.95 -17.85
CA GLU A 204 -0.71 -13.70 -18.42
C GLU A 204 -1.45 -12.50 -17.84
N GLU A 205 -2.77 -12.60 -17.65
CA GLU A 205 -3.56 -11.55 -17.00
C GLU A 205 -3.11 -11.29 -15.55
N TYR A 206 -2.87 -12.32 -14.74
CA TYR A 206 -2.31 -12.17 -13.39
C TYR A 206 -0.93 -11.47 -13.43
N MET A 207 -0.06 -11.85 -14.37
CA MET A 207 1.23 -11.19 -14.55
C MET A 207 1.08 -9.72 -14.91
N LEU A 208 0.14 -9.36 -15.78
CA LEU A 208 -0.09 -7.98 -16.20
C LEU A 208 -0.67 -7.13 -15.07
N ILE A 209 -1.53 -7.71 -14.21
CA ILE A 209 -1.97 -7.06 -12.96
C ILE A 209 -0.82 -6.91 -11.97
N GLY A 210 0.05 -7.90 -11.87
CA GLY A 210 1.31 -7.79 -11.11
C GLY A 210 2.17 -6.62 -11.59
N ARG A 211 2.29 -6.43 -12.92
CA ARG A 211 2.98 -5.26 -13.51
C ARG A 211 2.29 -3.95 -13.15
N LEU A 212 0.96 -3.89 -13.15
CA LEU A 212 0.23 -2.68 -12.75
C LEU A 212 0.50 -2.31 -11.29
N LEU A 213 0.49 -3.29 -10.38
CA LEU A 213 0.90 -3.07 -8.98
C LEU A 213 2.36 -2.61 -8.90
N GLY A 214 3.26 -3.29 -9.62
CA GLY A 214 4.67 -2.90 -9.70
C GLY A 214 4.86 -1.47 -10.20
N LEU A 215 4.12 -1.04 -11.23
CA LEU A 215 4.16 0.32 -11.78
C LEU A 215 3.66 1.35 -10.78
N ALA A 216 2.61 1.05 -10.01
CA ALA A 216 2.15 1.95 -8.96
C ALA A 216 3.23 2.17 -7.90
N ILE A 217 3.84 1.10 -7.41
CA ILE A 217 4.95 1.15 -6.45
C ILE A 217 6.14 1.94 -7.03
N TYR A 218 6.52 1.60 -8.27
CA TYR A 218 7.66 2.19 -8.96
C TYR A 218 7.51 3.71 -9.16
N ASN A 219 6.29 4.17 -9.44
CA ASN A 219 5.96 5.59 -9.60
C ASN A 219 5.45 6.25 -8.31
N SER A 220 5.60 5.61 -7.15
CA SER A 220 5.19 6.13 -5.84
C SER A 220 3.69 6.51 -5.75
N ASN A 221 2.83 5.75 -6.44
CA ASN A 221 1.38 5.87 -6.35
C ASN A 221 0.82 4.89 -5.33
N THR A 222 0.08 5.40 -4.35
CA THR A 222 -0.65 4.58 -3.38
C THR A 222 -1.92 4.01 -4.01
N LEU A 223 -2.19 2.72 -3.76
CA LEU A 223 -3.33 1.98 -4.29
C LEU A 223 -4.28 1.56 -3.18
N GLU A 224 -5.58 1.79 -3.38
CA GLU A 224 -6.60 1.31 -2.46
C GLU A 224 -6.96 -0.17 -2.71
N ILE A 225 -5.99 -1.08 -2.55
CA ILE A 225 -6.20 -2.51 -2.78
C ILE A 225 -6.76 -3.22 -1.53
N PRO A 226 -7.79 -4.07 -1.65
CA PRO A 226 -8.41 -4.78 -0.53
C PRO A 226 -7.67 -6.09 -0.19
N PHE A 227 -6.35 -6.11 -0.19
CA PHE A 227 -5.58 -7.33 0.13
C PHE A 227 -5.15 -7.37 1.60
N PRO A 228 -5.09 -8.58 2.23
CA PRO A 228 -4.57 -8.75 3.59
C PRO A 228 -3.05 -8.58 3.66
N LEU A 229 -2.51 -8.45 4.89
CA LEU A 229 -1.06 -8.43 5.16
C LEU A 229 -0.34 -9.64 4.53
N ALA A 230 -1.04 -10.78 4.40
CA ALA A 230 -0.53 -12.00 3.78
C ALA A 230 0.04 -11.77 2.36
N LEU A 231 -0.53 -10.85 1.57
CA LEU A 231 -0.01 -10.52 0.24
C LEU A 231 1.43 -9.98 0.35
N PHE A 232 1.62 -8.99 1.21
CA PHE A 232 2.87 -8.29 1.39
C PHE A 232 3.92 -9.20 2.02
N LYS A 233 3.53 -10.03 2.99
CA LYS A 233 4.38 -11.12 3.50
C LYS A 233 4.89 -12.01 2.38
N LYS A 234 4.01 -12.47 1.49
CA LYS A 234 4.40 -13.37 0.39
C LYS A 234 5.28 -12.66 -0.65
N ILE A 235 5.05 -11.39 -0.96
CA ILE A 235 5.96 -10.59 -1.81
C ILE A 235 7.33 -10.41 -1.14
N LEU A 236 7.41 -10.37 0.18
CA LEU A 236 8.67 -10.28 0.92
C LEU A 236 9.23 -11.64 1.35
N HIS A 237 8.68 -12.76 0.86
CA HIS A 237 9.10 -14.13 1.23
C HIS A 237 9.02 -14.42 2.73
N THR A 238 8.14 -13.72 3.44
CA THR A 238 7.84 -13.93 4.85
C THR A 238 6.73 -14.98 5.00
N PRO A 239 6.87 -15.95 5.93
CA PRO A 239 5.83 -16.95 6.17
C PRO A 239 4.51 -16.33 6.62
N VAL A 240 3.40 -16.94 6.19
CA VAL A 240 2.04 -16.61 6.61
C VAL A 240 1.52 -17.65 7.58
N GLY A 241 0.70 -17.22 8.54
CA GLY A 241 0.19 -18.03 9.62
C GLY A 241 -1.32 -17.88 9.85
N LEU A 242 -1.79 -18.47 10.95
CA LEU A 242 -3.21 -18.46 11.31
C LEU A 242 -3.75 -17.04 11.59
N ASN A 243 -2.91 -16.12 12.07
CA ASN A 243 -3.31 -14.73 12.26
C ASN A 243 -3.60 -14.04 10.93
N ASP A 244 -2.79 -14.30 9.89
CA ASP A 244 -3.02 -13.78 8.54
C ASP A 244 -4.32 -14.37 7.94
N LEU A 245 -4.60 -15.65 8.22
CA LEU A 245 -5.88 -16.25 7.83
C LEU A 245 -7.06 -15.62 8.57
N THR A 246 -6.89 -15.26 9.84
CA THR A 246 -7.95 -14.59 10.62
C THR A 246 -8.23 -13.18 10.10
N GLU A 247 -7.24 -12.51 9.53
CA GLU A 247 -7.43 -11.22 8.85
C GLU A 247 -8.25 -11.40 7.57
N LEU A 248 -7.88 -12.37 6.72
CA LEU A 248 -8.54 -12.63 5.44
C LEU A 248 -9.95 -13.22 5.58
N ASP A 249 -10.11 -14.22 6.44
CA ASP A 249 -11.35 -14.96 6.67
C ASP A 249 -11.54 -15.11 8.20
N PRO A 250 -12.17 -14.11 8.83
CA PRO A 250 -12.31 -14.07 10.28
C PRO A 250 -13.11 -15.25 10.84
N GLU A 251 -14.10 -15.74 10.10
CA GLU A 251 -14.91 -16.87 10.51
C GLU A 251 -14.08 -18.15 10.58
N LEU A 252 -13.38 -18.49 9.49
CA LEU A 252 -12.50 -19.65 9.42
C LEU A 252 -11.35 -19.53 10.43
N GLY A 253 -10.73 -18.36 10.52
CA GLY A 253 -9.64 -18.09 11.47
C GLY A 253 -10.07 -18.31 12.92
N ARG A 254 -11.25 -17.81 13.33
CA ARG A 254 -11.81 -18.07 14.66
C ARG A 254 -12.11 -19.55 14.88
N GLY A 255 -12.64 -20.25 13.87
CA GLY A 255 -12.91 -21.70 13.94
C GLY A 255 -11.64 -22.52 14.19
N LEU A 256 -10.57 -22.24 13.44
CA LEU A 256 -9.29 -22.93 13.59
C LEU A 256 -8.56 -22.58 14.90
N LYS A 257 -8.70 -21.34 15.39
CA LYS A 257 -8.21 -20.96 16.74
C LYS A 257 -8.91 -21.76 17.83
N LYS A 258 -10.26 -21.84 17.77
CA LYS A 258 -11.05 -22.67 18.71
C LYS A 258 -10.63 -24.14 18.65
N LEU A 259 -10.36 -24.69 17.46
CA LEU A 259 -9.86 -26.05 17.32
C LEU A 259 -8.53 -26.26 18.07
N LEU A 260 -7.59 -25.32 17.99
CA LEU A 260 -6.30 -25.41 18.69
C LEU A 260 -6.42 -25.35 20.21
N GLU A 261 -7.37 -24.54 20.70
CA GLU A 261 -7.61 -24.29 22.12
C GLU A 261 -8.50 -25.36 22.78
N TYR A 262 -9.22 -26.16 21.99
CA TYR A 262 -10.17 -27.14 22.51
C TYR A 262 -9.47 -28.34 23.14
N ASP A 263 -9.70 -28.56 24.44
CA ASP A 263 -9.00 -29.60 25.21
C ASP A 263 -9.92 -30.61 25.92
N ASN A 264 -11.24 -30.50 25.77
CA ASN A 264 -12.20 -31.39 26.43
C ASN A 264 -12.15 -32.83 25.88
N ASP A 265 -12.59 -33.80 26.67
CA ASP A 265 -12.52 -35.24 26.36
C ASP A 265 -13.40 -35.66 25.16
N ASP A 266 -14.42 -34.88 24.83
CA ASP A 266 -15.35 -35.06 23.71
C ASP A 266 -14.80 -34.54 22.36
N PHE A 267 -13.50 -34.23 22.26
CA PHE A 267 -12.87 -33.71 21.02
C PHE A 267 -13.21 -34.56 19.78
N GLN A 268 -13.14 -35.89 19.88
CA GLN A 268 -13.38 -36.77 18.72
C GLN A 268 -14.85 -36.81 18.31
N GLU A 269 -15.78 -36.62 19.27
CA GLU A 269 -17.22 -36.56 18.99
C GLU A 269 -17.60 -35.24 18.33
N LEU A 270 -16.96 -34.13 18.73
CA LEU A 270 -17.19 -32.81 18.18
C LEU A 270 -16.50 -32.58 16.83
N TYR A 271 -15.28 -33.08 16.67
CA TYR A 271 -14.43 -32.92 15.49
C TYR A 271 -14.18 -34.25 14.77
N ASP A 272 -15.27 -34.89 14.31
CA ASP A 272 -15.19 -36.06 13.42
C ASP A 272 -14.78 -35.66 11.99
N TRP A 273 -13.60 -35.06 11.88
CA TRP A 273 -13.00 -34.57 10.66
C TRP A 273 -11.79 -35.41 10.27
N THR A 274 -11.39 -35.29 9.01
CA THR A 274 -10.16 -35.91 8.49
C THR A 274 -9.26 -34.81 7.92
N PHE A 275 -8.06 -35.17 7.45
CA PHE A 275 -7.16 -34.25 6.75
C PHE A 275 -7.61 -33.94 5.31
N GLN A 276 -8.87 -34.21 4.95
CA GLN A 276 -9.50 -33.72 3.73
C GLN A 276 -10.43 -32.55 4.05
N ILE A 277 -10.23 -31.43 3.36
CA ILE A 277 -11.05 -30.22 3.53
C ILE A 277 -11.97 -30.01 2.33
N GLN A 278 -13.05 -29.27 2.55
CA GLN A 278 -13.91 -28.75 1.48
C GLN A 278 -13.66 -27.25 1.30
N TYR A 279 -13.71 -26.78 0.06
CA TYR A 279 -13.62 -25.36 -0.26
C TYR A 279 -14.46 -25.03 -1.49
N ASP A 280 -14.89 -23.78 -1.58
CA ASP A 280 -15.66 -23.28 -2.73
C ASP A 280 -14.71 -22.84 -3.86
N GLY A 281 -14.94 -23.39 -5.05
CA GLY A 281 -14.28 -23.00 -6.29
C GLY A 281 -14.86 -21.72 -6.89
N PRO A 282 -14.24 -21.18 -7.94
CA PRO A 282 -14.62 -19.91 -8.58
C PRO A 282 -16.08 -19.84 -9.03
N TYR A 283 -16.66 -20.97 -9.43
CA TYR A 283 -18.01 -21.05 -9.98
C TYR A 283 -19.04 -21.57 -8.96
N GLY A 284 -18.70 -21.50 -7.66
CA GLY A 284 -19.55 -22.00 -6.57
C GLY A 284 -19.61 -23.53 -6.47
N ASN A 285 -18.72 -24.24 -7.17
CA ASN A 285 -18.57 -25.68 -7.03
C ASN A 285 -17.82 -26.03 -5.75
N ARG A 286 -18.34 -26.98 -4.98
CA ARG A 286 -17.63 -27.52 -3.81
C ARG A 286 -16.57 -28.52 -4.25
N ASN A 287 -15.32 -28.23 -3.90
CA ASN A 287 -14.18 -29.08 -4.16
C ASN A 287 -13.63 -29.66 -2.85
N THR A 288 -12.88 -30.75 -2.96
CA THR A 288 -12.16 -31.35 -1.83
C THR A 288 -10.66 -31.29 -2.05
N HIS A 289 -9.89 -31.13 -0.98
CA HIS A 289 -8.44 -31.20 -1.01
C HIS A 289 -7.89 -32.00 0.17
N ASP A 290 -7.03 -32.98 -0.13
CA ASP A 290 -6.26 -33.72 0.87
C ASP A 290 -5.07 -32.86 1.31
N LEU A 291 -5.10 -32.35 2.55
CA LEU A 291 -4.05 -31.50 3.13
C LEU A 291 -2.68 -32.19 3.19
N LYS A 292 -2.70 -33.53 3.29
CA LYS A 292 -1.55 -34.43 3.23
C LYS A 292 -1.96 -35.73 2.52
N PRO A 293 -1.01 -36.55 2.03
CA PRO A 293 -1.33 -37.76 1.28
C PRO A 293 -2.32 -38.68 2.02
N ASN A 294 -3.36 -39.13 1.33
CA ASN A 294 -4.48 -39.91 1.88
C ASN A 294 -5.22 -39.19 3.02
N GLY A 295 -5.38 -37.87 2.91
CA GLY A 295 -5.94 -37.01 3.95
C GLY A 295 -7.33 -37.46 4.40
N ALA A 296 -8.16 -37.93 3.46
CA ALA A 296 -9.49 -38.47 3.73
C ALA A 296 -9.51 -39.69 4.66
N SER A 297 -8.41 -40.42 4.80
CA SER A 297 -8.29 -41.59 5.65
C SER A 297 -7.59 -41.31 6.99
N ILE A 298 -7.16 -40.08 7.23
CA ILE A 298 -6.41 -39.71 8.42
C ILE A 298 -7.31 -38.85 9.31
N PRO A 299 -7.77 -39.35 10.46
CA PRO A 299 -8.63 -38.58 11.36
C PRO A 299 -7.87 -37.43 12.03
N LEU A 300 -8.58 -36.34 12.25
CA LEU A 300 -8.14 -35.24 13.10
C LEU A 300 -8.19 -35.68 14.56
N THR A 301 -7.09 -35.49 15.30
CA THR A 301 -6.96 -35.81 16.73
C THR A 301 -6.39 -34.61 17.48
N LYS A 302 -6.45 -34.63 18.82
CA LYS A 302 -5.86 -33.56 19.66
C LYS A 302 -4.37 -33.38 19.38
N GLU A 303 -3.64 -34.47 19.14
CA GLU A 303 -2.19 -34.49 18.95
C GLU A 303 -1.78 -33.93 17.58
N ASN A 304 -2.64 -34.07 16.56
CA ASN A 304 -2.34 -33.67 15.18
C ASN A 304 -3.04 -32.38 14.73
N ARG A 305 -3.85 -31.74 15.59
CA ARG A 305 -4.60 -30.52 15.28
C ARG A 305 -3.74 -29.34 14.85
N SER A 306 -2.56 -29.18 15.43
CA SER A 306 -1.62 -28.12 15.05
C SER A 306 -1.10 -28.31 13.62
N ASP A 307 -0.85 -29.57 13.22
CA ASP A 307 -0.45 -29.89 11.85
C ASP A 307 -1.60 -29.68 10.85
N PHE A 308 -2.82 -30.06 11.23
CA PHE A 308 -4.03 -29.79 10.44
C PHE A 308 -4.18 -28.29 10.14
N VAL A 309 -4.14 -27.45 11.18
CA VAL A 309 -4.28 -25.98 11.02
C VAL A 309 -3.15 -25.40 10.17
N ARG A 310 -1.90 -25.82 10.40
CA ARG A 310 -0.75 -25.38 9.60
C ARG A 310 -0.91 -25.73 8.12
N LEU A 311 -1.33 -26.96 7.80
CA LEU A 311 -1.56 -27.40 6.43
C LEU A 311 -2.75 -26.72 5.78
N TYR A 312 -3.80 -26.39 6.55
CA TYR A 312 -4.95 -25.63 6.08
C TYR A 312 -4.51 -24.22 5.65
N VAL A 313 -3.78 -23.51 6.52
CA VAL A 313 -3.22 -22.18 6.21
C VAL A 313 -2.32 -22.22 4.97
N ASP A 314 -1.44 -23.21 4.88
CA ASP A 314 -0.58 -23.44 3.70
C ASP A 314 -1.39 -23.69 2.42
N PHE A 315 -2.50 -24.44 2.52
CA PHE A 315 -3.38 -24.64 1.38
C PHE A 315 -4.00 -23.32 0.90
N ILE A 316 -4.56 -22.51 1.80
CA ILE A 316 -5.25 -21.25 1.44
C ILE A 316 -4.29 -20.23 0.81
N PHE A 317 -3.12 -20.02 1.43
CA PHE A 317 -2.22 -18.96 0.97
C PHE A 317 -1.19 -19.41 -0.07
N ASN A 318 -0.87 -20.71 -0.15
CA ASN A 318 0.19 -21.19 -1.04
C ASN A 318 -0.34 -22.17 -2.09
N LYS A 319 -0.83 -23.36 -1.69
CA LYS A 319 -1.12 -24.44 -2.66
C LYS A 319 -2.28 -24.11 -3.60
N SER A 320 -3.37 -23.57 -3.06
CA SER A 320 -4.60 -23.33 -3.83
C SER A 320 -4.48 -22.21 -4.85
N VAL A 321 -3.46 -21.36 -4.73
CA VAL A 321 -3.27 -20.15 -5.56
C VAL A 321 -1.89 -20.12 -6.25
N ALA A 322 -1.15 -21.23 -6.21
CA ALA A 322 0.28 -21.25 -6.52
C ALA A 322 0.63 -20.68 -7.90
N THR A 323 -0.08 -21.10 -8.96
CA THR A 323 0.21 -20.66 -10.33
C THR A 323 -0.18 -19.20 -10.55
N ALA A 324 -1.40 -18.81 -10.15
CA ALA A 324 -1.89 -17.44 -10.24
C ALA A 324 -0.98 -16.45 -9.48
N PHE A 325 -0.62 -16.81 -8.24
CA PHE A 325 0.21 -15.98 -7.38
C PHE A 325 1.64 -15.85 -7.92
N GLN A 326 2.21 -16.93 -8.45
CA GLN A 326 3.54 -16.91 -9.06
C GLN A 326 3.57 -15.97 -10.28
N SER A 327 2.61 -16.08 -11.21
CA SER A 327 2.52 -15.19 -12.37
C SER A 327 2.34 -13.73 -11.96
N PHE A 328 1.48 -13.46 -10.98
CA PHE A 328 1.32 -12.12 -10.40
C PHE A 328 2.63 -11.58 -9.81
N MET A 329 3.34 -12.38 -9.02
CA MET A 329 4.60 -11.98 -8.39
C MET A 329 5.69 -11.70 -9.44
N GLU A 330 5.77 -12.50 -10.50
CA GLU A 330 6.67 -12.24 -11.64
C GLU A 330 6.37 -10.90 -12.31
N GLY A 331 5.08 -10.55 -12.42
CA GLY A 331 4.64 -9.24 -12.87
C GLY A 331 5.19 -8.11 -12.00
N VAL A 332 5.03 -8.21 -10.67
CA VAL A 332 5.52 -7.19 -9.72
C VAL A 332 7.04 -7.01 -9.85
N TYR A 333 7.79 -8.12 -9.84
CA TYR A 333 9.26 -8.07 -9.91
C TYR A 333 9.82 -7.70 -11.27
N SER A 334 9.00 -7.76 -12.33
CA SER A 334 9.42 -7.23 -13.64
C SER A 334 9.50 -5.70 -13.67
N VAL A 335 8.95 -5.03 -12.66
CA VAL A 335 8.98 -3.56 -12.53
C VAL A 335 9.80 -3.14 -11.31
N VAL A 336 9.57 -3.76 -10.15
CA VAL A 336 10.22 -3.41 -8.88
C VAL A 336 11.33 -4.40 -8.58
N ASP A 337 12.54 -3.88 -8.35
CA ASP A 337 13.69 -4.72 -8.02
C ASP A 337 13.50 -5.35 -6.63
N ARG A 338 13.61 -6.69 -6.56
CA ARG A 338 13.39 -7.46 -5.33
C ARG A 338 14.31 -6.99 -4.19
N GLU A 339 15.56 -6.66 -4.53
CA GLU A 339 16.58 -6.20 -3.58
C GLU A 339 16.19 -4.87 -2.91
N SER A 340 15.42 -4.03 -3.59
CA SER A 340 14.94 -2.76 -3.04
C SER A 340 13.85 -2.94 -1.98
N LEU A 341 13.19 -4.11 -1.96
CA LEU A 341 12.11 -4.41 -1.03
C LEU A 341 12.58 -5.04 0.29
N ILE A 342 13.83 -5.53 0.36
CA ILE A 342 14.33 -6.27 1.53
C ILE A 342 14.45 -5.41 2.80
N VAL A 343 14.44 -4.08 2.65
CA VAL A 343 14.54 -3.12 3.77
C VAL A 343 13.22 -2.98 4.53
N PHE A 344 12.11 -3.42 3.94
CA PHE A 344 10.78 -3.29 4.52
C PHE A 344 10.39 -4.52 5.33
N ARG A 345 9.71 -4.28 6.45
CA ARG A 345 8.81 -5.26 7.08
C ARG A 345 7.50 -5.33 6.28
N PRO A 346 6.77 -6.46 6.32
CA PRO A 346 5.48 -6.60 5.62
C PRO A 346 4.48 -5.49 5.92
N GLU A 347 4.40 -5.05 7.17
CA GLU A 347 3.50 -3.99 7.64
C GLU A 347 3.88 -2.63 7.04
N GLU A 348 5.18 -2.31 7.01
CA GLU A 348 5.69 -1.07 6.39
C GLU A 348 5.48 -1.08 4.88
N PHE A 349 5.70 -2.23 4.23
CA PHE A 349 5.48 -2.38 2.80
C PHE A 349 3.99 -2.26 2.46
N GLN A 350 3.10 -2.85 3.26
CA GLN A 350 1.67 -2.64 3.12
C GLN A 350 1.32 -1.14 3.23
N GLN A 351 1.80 -0.45 4.26
CA GLN A 351 1.57 1.00 4.42
C GLN A 351 2.07 1.80 3.20
N LEU A 352 3.23 1.44 2.64
CA LEU A 352 3.77 2.08 1.44
C LEU A 352 2.85 1.94 0.22
N VAL A 353 2.37 0.72 -0.02
CA VAL A 353 1.53 0.42 -1.19
C VAL A 353 0.10 0.91 -1.02
N VAL A 354 -0.45 0.74 0.19
CA VAL A 354 -1.88 0.82 0.48
C VAL A 354 -2.28 2.14 1.14
N GLY A 355 -1.32 2.84 1.74
CA GLY A 355 -1.53 4.02 2.57
C GLY A 355 -1.86 3.66 4.02
N CYS A 356 -1.86 4.65 4.90
CA CYS A 356 -2.19 4.46 6.31
C CYS A 356 -3.70 4.66 6.54
N SER A 357 -4.32 3.70 7.24
CA SER A 357 -5.73 3.77 7.64
C SER A 357 -5.97 4.63 8.88
N GLU A 358 -4.93 4.88 9.68
CA GLU A 358 -5.01 5.76 10.83
C GLU A 358 -5.01 7.23 10.38
N LEU A 359 -6.03 7.96 10.81
CA LEU A 359 -6.30 9.32 10.36
C LEU A 359 -6.17 10.30 11.53
N ASP A 360 -4.94 10.78 11.79
CA ASP A 360 -4.69 11.86 12.73
C ASP A 360 -4.98 13.24 12.10
N PHE A 361 -6.23 13.68 12.21
CA PHE A 361 -6.65 14.99 11.71
C PHE A 361 -6.05 16.18 12.49
N LYS A 362 -5.51 15.95 13.68
CA LYS A 362 -4.81 16.99 14.43
C LYS A 362 -3.44 17.23 13.82
N ALA A 363 -2.74 16.16 13.43
CA ALA A 363 -1.51 16.28 12.65
C ALA A 363 -1.77 16.94 11.29
N LEU A 364 -2.91 16.64 10.64
CA LEU A 364 -3.32 17.30 9.40
C LEU A 364 -3.49 18.82 9.58
N GLU A 365 -4.23 19.24 10.61
CA GLU A 365 -4.46 20.65 10.93
C GLU A 365 -3.14 21.40 11.16
N ASN A 366 -2.25 20.81 11.96
CA ASN A 366 -0.96 21.43 12.31
C ASN A 366 -0.05 21.66 11.09
N ASN A 367 -0.19 20.88 10.01
CA ASN A 367 0.61 21.03 8.79
C ASN A 367 -0.18 21.64 7.62
N ALA A 368 -1.43 22.02 7.83
CA ALA A 368 -2.25 22.61 6.77
C ALA A 368 -1.74 24.01 6.40
N LYS A 369 -1.80 24.32 5.10
CA LYS A 369 -1.42 25.63 4.57
C LYS A 369 -2.66 26.40 4.16
N TYR A 370 -2.60 27.70 4.30
CA TYR A 370 -3.73 28.60 4.07
C TYR A 370 -3.37 29.63 3.01
N GLU A 371 -4.11 29.64 1.90
CA GLU A 371 -3.92 30.58 0.80
C GLU A 371 -5.05 31.60 0.75
N GLY A 372 -4.72 32.87 0.96
CA GLY A 372 -5.72 33.94 1.06
C GLY A 372 -6.48 33.96 2.39
N TRP A 373 -6.01 33.20 3.38
CA TRP A 373 -6.49 33.18 4.77
C TRP A 373 -5.31 33.25 5.74
N GLU A 374 -5.54 33.78 6.93
CA GLU A 374 -4.64 33.61 8.08
C GLU A 374 -5.12 32.40 8.91
N GLU A 375 -4.21 31.71 9.59
CA GLU A 375 -4.52 30.52 10.42
C GLU A 375 -5.57 30.83 11.50
N ASP A 376 -5.57 32.05 12.01
CA ASP A 376 -6.48 32.50 13.06
C ASP A 376 -7.84 33.01 12.53
N SER A 377 -8.05 33.01 11.21
CA SER A 377 -9.29 33.44 10.55
C SER A 377 -10.50 32.69 11.14
N PRO A 378 -11.62 33.37 11.45
CA PRO A 378 -12.80 32.74 12.03
C PRO A 378 -13.30 31.53 11.22
N ILE A 379 -13.28 31.63 9.89
CA ILE A 379 -13.74 30.55 9.00
C ILE A 379 -12.84 29.32 9.05
N ILE A 380 -11.52 29.50 9.24
CA ILE A 380 -10.55 28.40 9.34
C ILE A 380 -10.72 27.65 10.66
N LYS A 381 -10.88 28.39 11.77
CA LYS A 381 -11.18 27.78 13.07
C LYS A 381 -12.51 27.02 13.04
N GLN A 382 -13.55 27.60 12.46
CA GLN A 382 -14.85 26.94 12.30
C GLN A 382 -14.74 25.69 11.42
N PHE A 383 -13.95 25.73 10.35
CA PHE A 383 -13.69 24.57 9.50
C PHE A 383 -13.10 23.42 10.32
N TRP A 384 -12.03 23.67 11.08
CA TRP A 384 -11.39 22.62 11.87
C TRP A 384 -12.27 22.11 13.02
N GLU A 385 -13.03 22.97 13.67
CA GLU A 385 -14.05 22.55 14.64
C GLU A 385 -15.04 21.56 14.01
N ILE A 386 -15.57 21.88 12.82
CA ILE A 386 -16.49 20.99 12.09
C ILE A 386 -15.80 19.68 11.73
N VAL A 387 -14.56 19.73 11.21
CA VAL A 387 -13.81 18.55 10.79
C VAL A 387 -13.47 17.64 11.96
N HIS A 388 -13.11 18.19 13.13
CA HIS A 388 -12.85 17.36 14.31
C HIS A 388 -14.09 16.66 14.84
N ASP A 389 -15.25 17.33 14.75
CA ASP A 389 -16.56 16.80 15.13
C ASP A 389 -17.15 15.80 14.11
N MET A 390 -16.59 15.70 12.90
CA MET A 390 -17.01 14.72 11.89
C MET A 390 -16.75 13.27 12.34
N SER A 391 -17.64 12.37 11.92
CA SER A 391 -17.43 10.93 12.01
C SER A 391 -16.23 10.48 11.16
N ILE A 392 -15.68 9.29 11.44
CA ILE A 392 -14.55 8.74 10.67
C ILE A 392 -14.87 8.59 9.18
N GLU A 393 -16.11 8.25 8.83
CA GLU A 393 -16.55 8.12 7.44
C GLU A 393 -16.65 9.48 6.74
N GLU A 394 -17.10 10.52 7.44
CA GLU A 394 -17.09 11.89 6.90
C GLU A 394 -15.65 12.42 6.72
N LYS A 395 -14.77 12.13 7.67
CA LYS A 395 -13.33 12.43 7.59
C LYS A 395 -12.67 11.77 6.38
N LYS A 396 -12.94 10.48 6.16
CA LYS A 396 -12.52 9.75 4.95
C LYS A 396 -13.03 10.39 3.68
N ARG A 397 -14.31 10.78 3.63
CA ARG A 397 -14.90 11.49 2.48
C ARG A 397 -14.26 12.85 2.24
N LEU A 398 -13.88 13.58 3.28
CA LEU A 398 -13.15 14.84 3.15
C LEU A 398 -11.77 14.62 2.55
N LEU A 399 -11.03 13.61 3.01
CA LEU A 399 -9.73 13.24 2.43
C LEU A 399 -9.89 12.81 0.97
N PHE A 400 -10.89 11.99 0.67
CA PHE A 400 -11.15 11.56 -0.71
C PHE A 400 -11.52 12.75 -1.59
N PHE A 401 -12.38 13.64 -1.11
CA PHE A 401 -12.78 14.85 -1.83
C PHE A 401 -11.60 15.78 -2.13
N THR A 402 -10.62 15.88 -1.23
CA THR A 402 -9.51 16.85 -1.34
C THR A 402 -8.25 16.26 -1.93
N THR A 403 -8.00 14.96 -1.78
CA THR A 403 -6.77 14.29 -2.21
C THR A 403 -7.02 13.21 -3.26
N GLY A 404 -8.27 12.77 -3.43
CA GLY A 404 -8.61 11.57 -4.18
C GLY A 404 -8.38 10.26 -3.41
N SER A 405 -7.88 10.28 -2.17
CA SER A 405 -7.65 9.09 -1.34
C SER A 405 -8.36 9.26 0.00
N ASP A 406 -8.99 8.22 0.51
CA ASP A 406 -9.57 8.21 1.86
C ASP A 406 -8.55 7.80 2.95
N ARG A 407 -7.33 7.45 2.53
CA ARG A 407 -6.20 7.05 3.39
C ARG A 407 -5.13 8.14 3.46
N ALA A 408 -4.42 8.16 4.58
CA ALA A 408 -3.26 9.03 4.77
C ALA A 408 -2.06 8.54 3.95
N PRO A 409 -1.16 9.43 3.51
CA PRO A 409 0.11 9.01 2.92
C PRO A 409 0.97 8.28 3.96
N VAL A 410 2.05 7.66 3.49
CA VAL A 410 3.06 7.05 4.37
C VAL A 410 3.57 8.08 5.37
N GLY A 411 3.71 7.70 6.64
CA GLY A 411 4.04 8.61 7.73
C GLY A 411 2.86 9.45 8.24
N GLY A 412 1.63 9.18 7.79
CA GLY A 412 0.40 9.76 8.34
C GLY A 412 0.02 11.13 7.77
N LEU A 413 -1.14 11.65 8.23
CA LEU A 413 -1.74 12.88 7.70
C LEU A 413 -0.89 14.13 7.93
N GLY A 414 0.01 14.13 8.92
CA GLY A 414 0.97 15.21 9.12
C GLY A 414 1.93 15.41 7.95
N ASN A 415 2.19 14.40 7.12
CA ASN A 415 3.04 14.53 5.93
C ASN A 415 2.25 14.94 4.66
N LEU A 416 0.92 15.06 4.75
CA LEU A 416 0.08 15.50 3.64
C LEU A 416 0.14 17.02 3.50
N SER A 417 0.55 17.53 2.32
CA SER A 417 0.52 18.97 2.03
C SER A 417 -0.91 19.43 1.72
N PHE A 418 -1.76 19.52 2.75
CA PHE A 418 -3.15 19.94 2.65
C PHE A 418 -3.27 21.48 2.60
N VAL A 419 -3.94 22.02 1.59
CA VAL A 419 -4.06 23.47 1.38
C VAL A 419 -5.53 23.89 1.39
N ILE A 420 -5.88 24.91 2.17
CA ILE A 420 -7.20 25.56 2.11
C ILE A 420 -7.03 26.93 1.46
N ALA A 421 -7.62 27.10 0.27
CA ALA A 421 -7.51 28.30 -0.53
C ALA A 421 -8.85 29.05 -0.61
N ARG A 422 -8.81 30.39 -0.54
CA ARG A 422 -9.99 31.26 -0.64
C ARG A 422 -10.59 31.22 -2.05
N ASN A 423 -11.89 30.90 -2.14
CA ASN A 423 -12.62 30.81 -3.40
C ASN A 423 -13.74 31.87 -3.54
N GLY A 424 -13.42 33.12 -3.16
CA GLY A 424 -14.35 34.25 -3.22
C GLY A 424 -15.26 34.38 -1.98
N PRO A 425 -16.21 35.34 -2.03
CA PRO A 425 -17.06 35.69 -0.88
C PRO A 425 -18.11 34.61 -0.59
N ASP A 426 -18.94 34.87 0.43
CA ASP A 426 -20.13 34.07 0.74
C ASP A 426 -20.96 33.83 -0.52
N SER A 427 -21.33 32.57 -0.75
CA SER A 427 -22.14 32.17 -1.89
C SER A 427 -22.90 30.88 -1.59
N ASP A 428 -23.79 30.49 -2.50
CA ASP A 428 -24.49 29.20 -2.43
C ASP A 428 -23.75 28.07 -3.17
N ARG A 429 -22.60 28.38 -3.77
CA ARG A 429 -21.74 27.36 -4.40
C ARG A 429 -21.20 26.42 -3.33
N LEU A 430 -21.00 25.16 -3.69
CA LEU A 430 -20.33 24.19 -2.83
C LEU A 430 -18.81 24.43 -2.84
N PRO A 431 -18.08 24.05 -1.79
CA PRO A 431 -16.63 23.94 -1.87
C PRO A 431 -16.23 23.02 -3.02
N THR A 432 -15.06 23.27 -3.60
CA THR A 432 -14.50 22.50 -4.72
C THR A 432 -13.07 22.10 -4.38
N SER A 433 -12.45 21.21 -5.15
CA SER A 433 -11.09 20.75 -4.86
C SER A 433 -10.24 20.59 -6.12
N HIS A 434 -8.93 20.72 -5.93
CA HIS A 434 -7.93 20.29 -6.88
C HIS A 434 -7.14 19.14 -6.26
N THR A 435 -7.63 17.92 -6.48
CA THR A 435 -7.08 16.71 -5.85
C THR A 435 -5.63 16.43 -6.22
N CYS A 436 -5.20 16.85 -7.42
CA CYS A 436 -3.81 16.77 -7.87
C CYS A 436 -2.83 17.52 -6.96
N TYR A 437 -3.29 18.58 -6.30
CA TYR A 437 -2.48 19.46 -5.47
C TYR A 437 -2.92 19.46 -4.00
N ASN A 438 -3.86 18.58 -3.62
CA ASN A 438 -4.47 18.52 -2.29
C ASN A 438 -5.06 19.87 -1.81
N VAL A 439 -5.65 20.64 -2.73
CA VAL A 439 -6.19 21.98 -2.45
C VAL A 439 -7.71 21.92 -2.29
N LEU A 440 -8.22 22.39 -1.16
CA LEU A 440 -9.63 22.67 -0.91
C LEU A 440 -9.93 24.15 -1.19
N LEU A 441 -10.79 24.41 -2.16
CA LEU A 441 -11.27 25.74 -2.51
C LEU A 441 -12.52 26.06 -1.70
N LEU A 442 -12.37 26.95 -0.71
CA LEU A 442 -13.39 27.29 0.27
C LEU A 442 -13.92 28.73 0.09
N ASN A 443 -15.24 28.86 -0.04
CA ASN A 443 -15.93 30.16 -0.03
C ASN A 443 -15.98 30.75 1.38
N GLU A 444 -16.04 32.08 1.46
CA GLU A 444 -16.17 32.82 2.73
C GLU A 444 -17.59 32.75 3.31
N TYR A 445 -18.05 31.56 3.69
CA TYR A 445 -19.41 31.39 4.20
C TYR A 445 -19.66 32.25 5.45
N ALA A 446 -20.82 32.92 5.47
CA ALA A 446 -21.12 33.92 6.50
C ALA A 446 -21.34 33.32 7.91
N THR A 447 -21.69 32.04 8.02
CA THR A 447 -21.94 31.37 9.31
C THR A 447 -21.36 29.95 9.34
N LYS A 448 -21.08 29.46 10.56
CA LYS A 448 -20.57 28.09 10.80
C LYS A 448 -21.54 27.03 10.27
N GLU A 449 -22.83 27.23 10.44
CA GLU A 449 -23.88 26.30 10.01
C GLU A 449 -23.91 26.19 8.48
N LYS A 450 -23.77 27.31 7.78
CA LYS A 450 -23.70 27.31 6.31
C LYS A 450 -22.43 26.63 5.83
N LEU A 451 -21.28 26.89 6.47
CA LEU A 451 -20.03 26.20 6.18
C LEU A 451 -20.18 24.68 6.36
N GLU A 452 -20.74 24.22 7.47
CA GLU A 452 -20.95 22.80 7.77
C GLU A 452 -21.88 22.14 6.75
N GLU A 453 -23.03 22.75 6.47
CA GLU A 453 -24.01 22.22 5.52
C GLU A 453 -23.40 22.07 4.12
N ARG A 454 -22.69 23.10 3.65
CA ARG A 454 -22.10 23.13 2.30
C ARG A 454 -20.93 22.17 2.19
N LEU A 455 -20.08 22.09 3.22
CA LEU A 455 -18.96 21.14 3.27
C LEU A 455 -19.47 19.70 3.27
N LYS A 456 -20.42 19.35 4.15
CA LYS A 456 -21.00 18.00 4.22
C LYS A 456 -21.70 17.61 2.93
N LYS A 457 -22.39 18.54 2.27
CA LYS A 457 -22.96 18.30 0.93
C LYS A 457 -21.88 18.00 -0.10
N ALA A 458 -20.81 18.80 -0.18
CA ALA A 458 -19.74 18.59 -1.15
C ALA A 458 -19.06 17.22 -0.99
N ILE A 459 -18.65 16.87 0.23
CA ILE A 459 -18.00 15.57 0.49
C ILE A 459 -18.97 14.39 0.34
N GLY A 460 -20.28 14.62 0.50
CA GLY A 460 -21.32 13.61 0.27
C GLY A 460 -21.49 13.24 -1.21
N PHE A 461 -21.29 14.19 -2.12
CA PHE A 461 -21.36 13.95 -3.58
C PHE A 461 -20.11 13.28 -4.16
N ALA A 462 -18.97 13.33 -3.45
CA ALA A 462 -17.68 12.83 -3.94
C ALA A 462 -17.67 11.33 -4.32
N HIS A 463 -18.54 10.50 -3.73
CA HIS A 463 -18.64 9.08 -4.06
C HIS A 463 -19.34 8.78 -5.40
N CYS A 464 -20.03 9.75 -6.00
CA CYS A 464 -20.77 9.56 -7.26
C CYS A 464 -19.90 9.74 -8.52
N GLY A 465 -18.57 9.81 -8.35
CA GLY A 465 -17.60 10.02 -9.42
C GLY A 465 -17.22 11.49 -9.55
N PHE A 466 -16.02 11.75 -10.09
CA PHE A 466 -15.48 13.05 -10.51
C PHE A 466 -16.31 13.76 -11.60
N PHE A 467 -17.58 13.41 -11.73
CA PHE A 467 -18.53 14.02 -12.64
C PHE A 467 -19.36 15.03 -11.88
N LEU A 468 -18.88 16.27 -11.89
CA LEU A 468 -19.62 17.53 -11.89
C LEU A 468 -18.68 18.60 -11.36
N LEU A 469 -17.75 19.03 -12.21
CA LEU A 469 -17.31 20.42 -12.35
C LEU A 469 -16.59 20.59 -13.68
#